data_AF-A0A506U5S2-F1
#
_entry.id   AF-A0A506U5S2-F1
#
_cell.length_a   1.000
_cell.length_b   1.000
_cell.length_c   1.000
_cell.angle_alpha   90.00
_cell.angle_beta   90.00
_cell.angle_gamma   90.00
#
_symmetry.space_group_name_H-M   'P 1'
#
loop_
_entity.id
_entity.type
_entity.pdbx_description
1 polymer ?
#
loop_
_entity_poly.entity_id
_entity_poly.type
_entity_poly.pdbx_seq_one_letter_code
_entity_poly.pdbx_strand_id
1 'polypeptide(L)'
;MAMRLTEITAGQALLNGEDVTGLSPVAMRPHRRAMQTIFQDSYSALDLMMTLADIIAEPLRIHRIGTRSTQREETLSWFECVGLTRDYANRDPHELSGDQRQRVAVARALILKPKVLVADEPTSAFEVSLKAQIVNLLQDLQAEMGRSIVFISHDLSVVRGRTDWIIMNVIELFSVVPPLLAALLLGTITRGGFTTIVFIAALLGWVQVCLLVRTQVKALREKEFVTAAHALGASSWYILWRHLIPNAISSVIVGFVLAILLAMMLEASLSFLGIGIPPPVPSWGQMINVGMDFMFFYWFMAAFPTATLALAILATTLFGDGLRDALDPTLKGR
;
A
#
# COMPACT_ATOMS: atom_id res chain seq x y z
N MET A 1 -5.67 -23.50 -16.09
CA MET A 1 -6.84 -24.39 -15.96
C MET A 1 -8.08 -23.91 -16.72
N ALA A 2 -8.48 -22.62 -16.65
CA ALA A 2 -9.70 -22.12 -17.33
C ALA A 2 -9.64 -22.04 -18.88
N MET A 3 -8.47 -21.86 -19.49
CA MET A 3 -8.33 -21.72 -20.96
C MET A 3 -7.97 -23.01 -21.73
N ARG A 4 -8.00 -24.19 -21.07
CA ARG A 4 -7.54 -25.48 -21.64
C ARG A 4 -6.15 -25.42 -22.28
N LEU A 5 -5.20 -24.81 -21.56
CA LEU A 5 -3.77 -24.90 -21.85
C LEU A 5 -3.14 -26.23 -21.37
N THR A 6 -3.88 -26.97 -20.54
CA THR A 6 -3.58 -28.33 -20.08
C THR A 6 -4.84 -29.19 -20.25
N GLU A 7 -4.68 -30.51 -20.44
CA GLU A 7 -5.82 -31.43 -20.51
C GLU A 7 -6.52 -31.54 -19.14
N ILE A 8 -7.85 -31.55 -19.16
CA ILE A 8 -8.68 -31.63 -17.97
C ILE A 8 -8.84 -33.11 -17.62
N THR A 9 -8.37 -33.53 -16.44
CA THR A 9 -8.45 -34.93 -16.00
C THR A 9 -9.87 -35.34 -15.58
N ALA A 10 -10.67 -34.42 -15.01
CA ALA A 10 -12.08 -34.60 -14.68
C ALA A 10 -12.77 -33.23 -14.47
N GLY A 11 -14.10 -33.17 -14.68
CA GLY A 11 -14.92 -31.97 -14.45
C GLY A 11 -15.45 -31.31 -15.74
N GLN A 12 -16.22 -30.23 -15.57
CA GLN A 12 -16.81 -29.45 -16.66
C GLN A 12 -16.35 -27.99 -16.60
N ALA A 13 -16.04 -27.40 -17.75
CA ALA A 13 -15.66 -25.99 -17.90
C ALA A 13 -16.69 -25.31 -18.80
N LEU A 14 -17.46 -24.38 -18.22
CA LEU A 14 -18.53 -23.66 -18.90
C LEU A 14 -18.09 -22.21 -19.13
N LEU A 15 -18.10 -21.74 -20.38
CA LEU A 15 -17.88 -20.33 -20.73
C LEU A 15 -19.19 -19.75 -21.27
N ASN A 16 -19.76 -18.75 -20.58
CA ASN A 16 -21.09 -18.21 -20.88
C ASN A 16 -22.19 -19.29 -20.98
N GLY A 17 -22.08 -20.37 -20.22
CA GLY A 17 -23.02 -21.49 -20.23
C GLY A 17 -22.74 -22.57 -21.29
N GLU A 18 -21.70 -22.41 -22.11
CA GLU A 18 -21.32 -23.39 -23.14
C GLU A 18 -20.14 -24.25 -22.67
N ASP A 19 -20.24 -25.58 -22.81
CA ASP A 19 -19.21 -26.52 -22.39
C ASP A 19 -18.03 -26.53 -23.35
N VAL A 20 -16.86 -26.14 -22.85
CA VAL A 20 -15.62 -26.06 -23.64
C VAL A 20 -14.69 -27.26 -23.42
N THR A 21 -15.06 -28.23 -22.59
CA THR A 21 -14.20 -29.38 -22.21
C THR A 21 -13.79 -30.28 -23.36
N GLY A 22 -14.71 -30.54 -24.30
CA GLY A 22 -14.50 -31.46 -25.43
C GLY A 22 -14.21 -30.78 -26.77
N LEU A 23 -14.15 -29.44 -26.82
CA LEU A 23 -14.00 -28.73 -28.10
C LEU A 23 -12.67 -29.04 -28.79
N SER A 24 -12.73 -29.18 -30.12
CA SER A 24 -11.55 -29.31 -30.97
C SER A 24 -10.73 -28.00 -30.99
N PRO A 25 -9.44 -28.03 -31.35
CA PRO A 25 -8.61 -26.82 -31.42
C PRO A 25 -9.18 -25.72 -32.33
N VAL A 26 -9.90 -26.09 -33.39
CA VAL A 26 -10.56 -25.16 -34.31
C VAL A 26 -11.79 -24.54 -33.64
N ALA A 27 -12.63 -25.36 -33.02
CA ALA A 27 -13.83 -24.90 -32.31
C ALA A 27 -13.49 -24.04 -31.10
N MET A 28 -12.30 -24.21 -30.51
CA MET A 28 -11.82 -23.42 -29.38
C MET A 28 -11.37 -22.00 -29.77
N ARG A 29 -11.10 -21.70 -31.05
CA ARG A 29 -10.56 -20.40 -31.49
C ARG A 29 -11.44 -19.20 -31.12
N PRO A 30 -12.78 -19.20 -31.32
CA PRO A 30 -13.64 -18.10 -30.89
C PRO A 30 -13.63 -17.90 -29.37
N HIS A 31 -13.58 -18.98 -28.60
CA HIS A 31 -13.51 -18.92 -27.13
C HIS A 31 -12.16 -18.36 -26.65
N ARG A 32 -11.05 -18.72 -27.30
CA ARG A 32 -9.74 -18.11 -27.06
C ARG A 32 -9.71 -16.64 -27.44
N ARG A 33 -10.47 -16.17 -28.42
CA ARG A 33 -10.60 -14.72 -28.65
C ARG A 33 -11.28 -14.03 -27.47
N ALA A 34 -12.28 -14.68 -26.87
CA ALA A 34 -13.03 -14.15 -25.74
C ALA A 34 -12.31 -14.30 -24.39
N MET A 35 -11.29 -15.17 -24.29
CA MET A 35 -10.50 -15.44 -23.10
C MET A 35 -9.01 -15.22 -23.37
N GLN A 36 -8.38 -14.31 -22.65
CA GLN A 36 -6.94 -14.05 -22.79
C GLN A 36 -6.24 -14.24 -21.45
N THR A 37 -4.93 -14.51 -21.49
CA THR A 37 -4.10 -14.67 -20.29
C THR A 37 -2.91 -13.72 -20.32
N ILE A 38 -2.59 -13.20 -19.13
CA ILE A 38 -1.30 -12.57 -18.84
C ILE A 38 -0.51 -13.57 -18.00
N PHE A 39 0.68 -13.95 -18.49
CA PHE A 39 1.57 -14.92 -17.85
C PHE A 39 2.49 -14.27 -16.83
N GLN A 40 2.96 -15.05 -15.85
CA GLN A 40 3.85 -14.64 -14.76
C GLN A 40 5.17 -14.05 -15.25
N ASP A 41 5.82 -14.73 -16.20
CA ASP A 41 7.07 -14.28 -16.80
C ASP A 41 6.81 -13.62 -18.16
N SER A 42 6.79 -12.28 -18.15
CA SER A 42 6.64 -11.49 -19.37
C SER A 42 7.84 -11.66 -20.32
N TYR A 43 9.02 -12.08 -19.84
CA TYR A 43 10.18 -12.29 -20.70
C TYR A 43 10.01 -13.56 -21.54
N SER A 44 9.64 -14.68 -20.91
CA SER A 44 9.38 -15.95 -21.60
C SER A 44 8.11 -15.93 -22.46
N ALA A 45 7.16 -15.03 -22.18
CA ALA A 45 5.90 -14.94 -22.91
C ALA A 45 5.97 -14.10 -24.21
N LEU A 46 7.06 -13.36 -24.42
CA LEU A 46 7.29 -12.53 -25.60
C LEU A 46 8.28 -13.22 -26.54
N ASP A 47 7.97 -13.24 -27.83
CA ASP A 47 8.92 -13.73 -28.85
C ASP A 47 10.02 -12.67 -29.05
N LEU A 48 11.25 -13.00 -28.66
CA LEU A 48 12.40 -12.10 -28.73
C LEU A 48 12.83 -11.75 -30.16
N MET A 49 12.32 -12.48 -31.17
CA MET A 49 12.61 -12.24 -32.59
C MET A 49 11.58 -11.30 -33.25
N MET A 50 10.59 -10.83 -32.50
CA MET A 50 9.53 -9.95 -32.98
C MET A 50 9.66 -8.54 -32.40
N THR A 51 9.32 -7.54 -33.22
CA THR A 51 9.19 -6.16 -32.74
C THR A 51 8.01 -6.04 -31.77
N LEU A 52 8.03 -5.04 -30.88
CA LEU A 52 6.93 -4.81 -29.94
C LEU A 52 5.59 -4.57 -30.66
N ALA A 53 5.58 -3.91 -31.81
CA ALA A 53 4.37 -3.74 -32.61
C ALA A 53 3.87 -5.08 -33.18
N ASP A 54 4.77 -5.96 -33.62
CA ASP A 54 4.37 -7.28 -34.12
C ASP A 54 3.80 -8.16 -33.00
N ILE A 55 4.38 -8.09 -31.81
CA ILE A 55 3.91 -8.79 -30.60
C ILE A 55 2.50 -8.36 -30.23
N ILE A 56 2.24 -7.05 -30.17
CA ILE A 56 0.92 -6.53 -29.80
C ILE A 56 -0.10 -6.81 -30.92
N ALA A 57 0.30 -6.74 -32.19
CA ALA A 57 -0.59 -7.01 -33.33
C ALA A 57 -0.86 -8.50 -33.57
N GLU A 58 -0.04 -9.40 -33.04
CA GLU A 58 -0.11 -10.85 -33.26
C GLU A 58 -1.50 -11.44 -33.00
N PRO A 59 -2.20 -11.14 -31.88
CA PRO A 59 -3.52 -11.67 -31.62
C PRO A 59 -4.55 -11.25 -32.68
N LEU A 60 -4.48 -10.01 -33.18
CA LEU A 60 -5.35 -9.54 -34.27
C LEU A 60 -5.09 -10.32 -35.57
N ARG A 61 -3.82 -10.62 -35.87
CA ARG A 61 -3.43 -11.41 -37.05
C ARG A 61 -3.92 -12.86 -36.95
N ILE A 62 -3.72 -13.50 -35.80
CA ILE A 62 -4.17 -14.88 -35.53
C ILE A 62 -5.68 -15.02 -35.71
N HIS A 63 -6.45 -14.04 -35.23
CA HIS A 63 -7.91 -14.04 -35.31
C HIS A 63 -8.47 -13.36 -36.57
N ARG A 64 -7.61 -12.91 -37.50
CA ARG A 64 -7.97 -12.24 -38.76
C ARG A 64 -8.91 -11.04 -38.56
N ILE A 65 -8.60 -10.19 -37.58
CA ILE A 65 -9.38 -9.00 -37.24
C ILE A 65 -8.77 -7.77 -37.92
N GLY A 66 -9.57 -7.06 -38.73
CA GLY A 66 -9.14 -5.84 -39.41
C GLY A 66 -8.17 -6.05 -40.58
N THR A 67 -7.77 -4.95 -41.22
CA THR A 67 -6.73 -4.92 -42.27
C THR A 67 -5.37 -4.59 -41.66
N ARG A 68 -4.27 -4.73 -42.43
CA ARG A 68 -2.93 -4.35 -41.94
C ARG A 68 -2.85 -2.90 -41.45
N SER A 69 -3.53 -1.98 -42.13
CA SER A 69 -3.55 -0.57 -41.73
C SER A 69 -4.30 -0.37 -40.41
N THR A 70 -5.49 -0.96 -40.27
CA THR A 70 -6.26 -0.82 -39.02
C THR A 70 -5.59 -1.53 -37.84
N GLN A 71 -4.95 -2.68 -38.08
CA GLN A 71 -4.19 -3.40 -37.05
C GLN A 71 -3.03 -2.55 -36.54
N ARG A 72 -2.33 -1.85 -37.43
CA ARG A 72 -1.22 -0.98 -37.04
C ARG A 72 -1.71 0.22 -36.22
N GLU A 73 -2.80 0.86 -36.62
CA GLU A 73 -3.35 1.98 -35.86
C GLU A 73 -3.86 1.54 -34.48
N GLU A 74 -4.59 0.42 -34.40
CA GLU A 74 -5.06 -0.13 -33.12
C GLU A 74 -3.87 -0.49 -32.22
N THR A 75 -2.82 -1.11 -32.77
CA THR A 75 -1.58 -1.40 -32.03
C THR A 75 -0.93 -0.13 -31.47
N LEU A 76 -0.82 0.93 -32.27
CA LEU A 76 -0.23 2.20 -31.81
C LEU A 76 -1.06 2.86 -30.71
N SER A 77 -2.39 2.80 -30.78
CA SER A 77 -3.27 3.29 -29.71
C SER A 77 -3.07 2.51 -28.40
N TRP A 78 -2.77 1.21 -28.48
CA TRP A 78 -2.51 0.39 -27.30
C TRP A 78 -1.18 0.69 -26.62
N PHE A 79 -0.16 1.17 -27.33
CA PHE A 79 1.05 1.69 -26.70
C PHE A 79 0.71 2.88 -25.79
N GLU A 80 -0.05 3.85 -26.30
CA GLU A 80 -0.47 5.03 -25.52
C GLU A 80 -1.34 4.63 -24.32
N CYS A 81 -2.27 3.70 -24.53
CA CYS A 81 -3.15 3.16 -23.49
C CYS A 81 -2.39 2.54 -22.32
N VAL A 82 -1.28 1.85 -22.59
CA VAL A 82 -0.42 1.28 -21.53
C VAL A 82 0.69 2.23 -21.07
N GLY A 83 0.64 3.50 -21.47
CA GLY A 83 1.58 4.55 -21.04
C GLY A 83 2.96 4.47 -21.69
N LEU A 84 3.07 3.89 -22.88
CA LEU A 84 4.27 3.87 -23.71
C LEU A 84 4.11 4.79 -24.92
N THR A 85 5.19 5.43 -25.37
CA THR A 85 5.15 6.26 -26.59
C THR A 85 5.14 5.39 -27.84
N ARG A 86 4.57 5.90 -28.95
CA ARG A 86 4.53 5.20 -30.24
C ARG A 86 5.91 4.81 -30.78
N ASP A 87 6.97 5.50 -30.36
CA ASP A 87 8.36 5.23 -30.76
C ASP A 87 8.88 3.86 -30.32
N TYR A 88 8.24 3.24 -29.33
CA TYR A 88 8.55 1.88 -28.89
C TYR A 88 8.13 0.82 -29.93
N ALA A 89 7.26 1.14 -30.88
CA ALA A 89 6.69 0.18 -31.82
C ALA A 89 7.72 -0.69 -32.56
N ASN A 90 8.88 -0.10 -32.93
CA ASN A 90 9.90 -0.78 -33.71
C ASN A 90 11.07 -1.33 -32.86
N ARG A 91 10.97 -1.27 -31.52
CA ARG A 91 11.97 -1.82 -30.60
C ARG A 91 11.80 -3.31 -30.42
N ASP A 92 12.81 -3.95 -29.85
CA ASP A 92 12.81 -5.36 -29.48
C ASP A 92 12.59 -5.57 -27.97
N PRO A 93 12.06 -6.72 -27.53
CA PRO A 93 11.78 -6.99 -26.12
C PRO A 93 12.99 -6.93 -25.17
N HIS A 94 14.20 -7.10 -25.70
CA HIS A 94 15.43 -7.04 -24.90
C HIS A 94 15.86 -5.61 -24.58
N GLU A 95 15.35 -4.61 -25.31
CA GLU A 95 15.61 -3.17 -25.09
C GLU A 95 14.70 -2.55 -24.02
N LEU A 96 13.75 -3.33 -23.49
CA LEU A 96 12.76 -2.89 -22.51
C LEU A 96 13.18 -3.23 -21.07
N SER A 97 12.84 -2.34 -20.14
CA SER A 97 12.84 -2.67 -18.71
C SER A 97 11.76 -3.73 -18.38
N GLY A 98 11.84 -4.32 -17.19
CA GLY A 98 10.88 -5.33 -16.73
C GLY A 98 9.43 -4.84 -16.73
N ASP A 99 9.19 -3.61 -16.26
CA ASP A 99 7.86 -2.97 -16.24
C ASP A 99 7.31 -2.68 -17.64
N GLN A 100 8.16 -2.22 -18.56
CA GLN A 100 7.77 -1.91 -19.92
C GLN A 100 7.37 -3.18 -20.68
N ARG A 101 8.11 -4.28 -20.50
CA ARG A 101 7.74 -5.60 -21.06
C ARG A 101 6.38 -6.05 -20.58
N GLN A 102 6.08 -5.81 -19.32
CA GLN A 102 4.79 -6.20 -18.76
C GLN A 102 3.64 -5.34 -19.30
N ARG A 103 3.84 -4.03 -19.46
CA ARG A 103 2.88 -3.15 -20.15
C ARG A 103 2.57 -3.65 -21.57
N VAL A 104 3.60 -4.10 -22.30
CA VAL A 104 3.43 -4.74 -23.62
C VAL A 104 2.65 -6.05 -23.53
N ALA A 105 2.93 -6.90 -22.54
CA ALA A 105 2.18 -8.14 -22.32
C ALA A 105 0.70 -7.88 -22.00
N VAL A 106 0.40 -6.84 -21.21
CA VAL A 106 -0.97 -6.38 -20.93
C VAL A 106 -1.65 -5.89 -22.21
N ALA A 107 -0.99 -5.04 -23.00
CA ALA A 107 -1.51 -4.56 -24.29
C ALA A 107 -1.84 -5.72 -25.24
N ARG A 108 -0.93 -6.68 -25.38
CA ARG A 108 -1.13 -7.89 -26.19
C ARG A 108 -2.34 -8.71 -25.73
N ALA A 109 -2.53 -8.89 -24.43
CA ALA A 109 -3.67 -9.64 -23.91
C ALA A 109 -5.00 -8.89 -24.09
N LEU A 110 -4.99 -7.56 -24.03
CA LEU A 110 -6.19 -6.73 -24.05
C LEU A 110 -6.61 -6.22 -25.44
N ILE A 111 -5.73 -6.27 -26.44
CA ILE A 111 -6.02 -5.77 -27.80
C ILE A 111 -7.25 -6.46 -28.43
N LEU A 112 -7.53 -7.72 -28.07
CA LEU A 112 -8.70 -8.46 -28.53
C LEU A 112 -10.00 -8.06 -27.81
N LYS A 113 -9.91 -7.21 -26.79
CA LYS A 113 -11.01 -6.79 -25.92
C LYS A 113 -11.74 -8.02 -25.35
N PRO A 114 -11.01 -8.93 -24.66
CA PRO A 114 -11.56 -10.19 -24.19
C PRO A 114 -12.68 -9.98 -23.17
N LYS A 115 -13.64 -10.91 -23.13
CA LYS A 115 -14.68 -10.91 -22.10
C LYS A 115 -14.14 -11.38 -20.75
N VAL A 116 -13.17 -12.28 -20.78
CA VAL A 116 -12.50 -12.84 -19.61
C VAL A 116 -11.00 -12.67 -19.76
N LEU A 117 -10.38 -11.97 -18.82
CA LEU A 117 -8.94 -11.92 -18.71
C LEU A 117 -8.52 -12.74 -17.49
N VAL A 118 -7.63 -13.72 -17.70
CA VAL A 118 -7.04 -14.54 -16.64
C VAL A 118 -5.61 -14.07 -16.42
N ALA A 119 -5.40 -13.30 -15.37
CA ALA A 119 -4.05 -12.92 -14.96
C ALA A 119 -3.51 -13.98 -14.00
N ASP A 120 -2.51 -14.75 -14.43
CA ASP A 120 -1.84 -15.76 -13.63
C ASP A 120 -0.62 -15.11 -12.98
N GLU A 121 -0.72 -14.82 -11.68
CA GLU A 121 0.35 -14.27 -10.83
C GLU A 121 1.21 -13.17 -11.51
N PRO A 122 0.60 -12.11 -12.08
CA PRO A 122 1.34 -11.10 -12.84
C PRO A 122 2.31 -10.26 -11.99
N THR A 123 2.51 -10.60 -10.71
CA THR A 123 3.15 -9.71 -9.75
C THR A 123 4.20 -10.39 -8.88
N SER A 124 4.52 -11.68 -9.06
CA SER A 124 5.44 -12.39 -8.16
C SER A 124 6.90 -11.91 -8.26
N ALA A 125 7.33 -11.36 -9.41
CA ALA A 125 8.71 -10.92 -9.65
C ALA A 125 8.99 -9.41 -9.44
N PHE A 126 7.99 -8.60 -9.06
CA PHE A 126 8.09 -7.13 -9.11
C PHE A 126 8.00 -6.46 -7.74
N GLU A 127 8.67 -5.31 -7.58
CA GLU A 127 8.55 -4.45 -6.41
C GLU A 127 7.08 -4.06 -6.15
N VAL A 128 6.70 -3.94 -4.87
CA VAL A 128 5.33 -3.71 -4.40
C VAL A 128 4.63 -2.51 -5.05
N SER A 129 5.38 -1.46 -5.39
CA SER A 129 4.89 -0.26 -6.08
C SER A 129 4.47 -0.52 -7.53
N LEU A 130 5.22 -1.36 -8.26
CA LEU A 130 4.95 -1.71 -9.64
C LEU A 130 3.72 -2.62 -9.78
N LYS A 131 3.53 -3.53 -8.80
CA LYS A 131 2.32 -4.36 -8.71
C LYS A 131 1.04 -3.53 -8.68
N ALA A 132 1.05 -2.44 -7.89
CA ALA A 132 -0.10 -1.55 -7.74
C ALA A 132 -0.42 -0.77 -9.03
N GLN A 133 0.60 -0.35 -9.78
CA GLN A 133 0.40 0.34 -11.07
C GLN A 133 -0.31 -0.54 -12.10
N ILE A 134 0.07 -1.81 -12.19
CA ILE A 134 -0.54 -2.75 -13.15
C ILE A 134 -1.97 -3.09 -12.75
N VAL A 135 -2.23 -3.28 -11.45
CA VAL A 135 -3.60 -3.51 -10.96
C VAL A 135 -4.48 -2.29 -11.23
N ASN A 136 -4.00 -1.07 -11.00
CA ASN A 136 -4.75 0.15 -11.32
C ASN A 136 -5.02 0.26 -12.82
N LEU A 137 -4.02 0.01 -13.67
CA LEU A 137 -4.19 -0.03 -15.13
C LEU A 137 -5.28 -1.03 -15.55
N LEU A 138 -5.26 -2.24 -14.99
CA LEU A 138 -6.27 -3.25 -15.29
C LEU A 138 -7.67 -2.87 -14.77
N GLN A 139 -7.76 -2.16 -13.64
CA GLN A 139 -9.03 -1.65 -13.10
C GLN A 139 -9.60 -0.50 -13.94
N ASP A 140 -8.76 0.44 -14.37
CA ASP A 140 -9.17 1.55 -15.23
C ASP A 140 -9.70 1.01 -16.57
N LEU A 141 -8.97 0.04 -17.16
CA LEU A 141 -9.38 -0.65 -18.38
C LEU A 141 -10.64 -1.51 -18.19
N GLN A 142 -10.84 -2.09 -17.01
CA GLN A 142 -12.08 -2.78 -16.68
C GLN A 142 -13.27 -1.82 -16.65
N ALA A 143 -13.10 -0.67 -15.98
CA ALA A 143 -14.14 0.33 -15.81
C ALA A 143 -14.56 0.93 -17.15
N GLU A 144 -13.59 1.16 -18.04
CA GLU A 144 -13.84 1.67 -19.39
C GLU A 144 -14.51 0.63 -20.30
N MET A 145 -14.13 -0.65 -20.22
CA MET A 145 -14.61 -1.69 -21.14
C MET A 145 -15.82 -2.51 -20.64
N GLY A 146 -16.18 -2.42 -19.36
CA GLY A 146 -17.33 -3.12 -18.75
C GLY A 146 -17.23 -4.66 -18.81
N ARG A 147 -16.04 -5.23 -18.58
CA ARG A 147 -15.78 -6.68 -18.73
C ARG A 147 -15.45 -7.38 -17.40
N SER A 148 -15.62 -8.70 -17.39
CA SER A 148 -15.28 -9.57 -16.26
C SER A 148 -13.78 -9.93 -16.27
N ILE A 149 -13.06 -9.61 -15.20
CA ILE A 149 -11.65 -9.99 -15.03
C ILE A 149 -11.57 -11.04 -13.92
N VAL A 150 -10.88 -12.15 -14.20
CA VAL A 150 -10.61 -13.19 -13.21
C VAL A 150 -9.13 -13.10 -12.85
N PHE A 151 -8.85 -12.56 -11.66
CA PHE A 151 -7.49 -12.56 -11.10
C PHE A 151 -7.22 -13.87 -10.38
N ILE A 152 -6.12 -14.53 -10.76
CA ILE A 152 -5.57 -15.66 -10.03
C ILE A 152 -4.24 -15.17 -9.44
N SER A 153 -4.24 -14.87 -8.14
CA SER A 153 -3.06 -14.39 -7.41
C SER A 153 -2.96 -15.10 -6.06
N HIS A 154 -1.75 -15.54 -5.71
CA HIS A 154 -1.44 -16.02 -4.36
C HIS A 154 -1.25 -14.88 -3.35
N ASP A 155 -1.14 -13.63 -3.81
CA ASP A 155 -0.97 -12.45 -2.97
C ASP A 155 -2.09 -11.43 -3.23
N LEU A 156 -3.18 -11.56 -2.46
CA LEU A 156 -4.36 -10.67 -2.48
C LEU A 156 -4.10 -9.29 -1.86
N SER A 157 -2.85 -8.98 -1.49
CA SER A 157 -2.46 -7.71 -0.87
C SER A 157 -2.51 -6.53 -1.84
N VAL A 158 -2.43 -6.79 -3.15
CA VAL A 158 -2.41 -5.77 -4.21
C VAL A 158 -3.82 -5.32 -4.64
N VAL A 159 -4.86 -6.10 -4.34
CA VAL A 159 -6.25 -5.80 -4.75
C VAL A 159 -6.98 -4.93 -3.71
N ARG A 160 -6.29 -4.41 -2.70
CA ARG A 160 -6.93 -3.63 -1.62
C ARG A 160 -7.29 -2.21 -2.06
N GLY A 161 -8.49 -2.12 -2.63
CA GLY A 161 -9.54 -1.16 -2.32
C GLY A 161 -9.19 0.32 -2.40
N ARG A 162 -9.89 1.04 -3.28
CA ARG A 162 -9.98 2.51 -3.35
C ARG A 162 -10.11 3.20 -1.97
N THR A 163 -10.74 2.52 -1.00
CA THR A 163 -10.85 2.98 0.39
C THR A 163 -9.51 3.01 1.16
N ASP A 164 -8.65 1.98 1.06
CA ASP A 164 -7.33 2.00 1.72
C ASP A 164 -6.47 3.10 1.10
N TRP A 165 -6.54 3.26 -0.22
CA TRP A 165 -5.85 4.35 -0.92
C TRP A 165 -6.31 5.74 -0.45
N ILE A 166 -7.61 5.99 -0.35
CA ILE A 166 -8.14 7.28 0.15
C ILE A 166 -7.66 7.53 1.58
N ILE A 167 -7.79 6.55 2.47
CA ILE A 167 -7.40 6.69 3.88
C ILE A 167 -5.91 7.02 3.99
N MET A 168 -5.05 6.35 3.21
CA MET A 168 -3.61 6.60 3.26
C MET A 168 -3.23 7.97 2.72
N ASN A 169 -3.85 8.43 1.64
CA ASN A 169 -3.60 9.78 1.13
C ASN A 169 -3.99 10.85 2.16
N VAL A 170 -5.08 10.65 2.91
CA VAL A 170 -5.44 11.56 4.00
C VAL A 170 -4.38 11.55 5.10
N ILE A 171 -3.92 10.37 5.54
CA ILE A 171 -2.88 10.25 6.58
C ILE A 171 -1.55 10.89 6.13
N GLU A 172 -1.14 10.63 4.90
CA GLU A 172 0.09 11.19 4.32
C GLU A 172 0.00 12.71 4.18
N LEU A 173 -1.14 13.26 3.76
CA LEU A 173 -1.36 14.70 3.69
C LEU A 173 -1.16 15.39 5.04
N PHE A 174 -1.67 14.80 6.13
CA PHE A 174 -1.44 15.31 7.49
C PHE A 174 0.03 15.21 7.94
N SER A 175 0.78 14.24 7.41
CA SER A 175 2.21 14.04 7.76
C SER A 175 3.13 15.09 7.13
N VAL A 176 2.69 15.71 6.03
CA VAL A 176 3.45 16.78 5.34
C VAL A 176 3.53 18.04 6.20
N VAL A 177 2.53 18.26 7.06
CA VAL A 177 2.46 19.46 7.89
C VAL A 177 3.43 19.34 9.07
N PRO A 178 4.41 20.25 9.24
CA PRO A 178 5.32 20.20 10.37
C PRO A 178 4.55 20.36 11.69
N PRO A 179 4.61 19.38 12.62
CA PRO A 179 3.77 19.37 13.81
C PRO A 179 3.92 20.62 14.68
N LEU A 180 5.15 21.10 14.86
CA LEU A 180 5.44 22.29 15.65
C LEU A 180 4.79 23.55 15.05
N LEU A 181 4.86 23.72 13.72
CA LEU A 181 4.28 24.89 13.04
C LEU A 181 2.75 24.85 13.09
N ALA A 182 2.15 23.68 12.84
CA ALA A 182 0.71 23.50 12.96
C ALA A 182 0.23 23.81 14.39
N ALA A 183 0.96 23.30 15.38
CA ALA A 183 0.65 23.52 16.79
C ALA A 183 0.75 24.99 17.19
N LEU A 184 1.74 25.72 16.68
CA LEU A 184 1.89 27.16 16.90
C LEU A 184 0.69 27.96 16.33
N LEU A 185 0.33 27.68 15.08
CA LEU A 185 -0.81 28.32 14.42
C LEU A 185 -2.12 28.02 15.15
N LEU A 186 -2.36 26.77 15.53
CA LEU A 186 -3.57 26.38 16.25
C LEU A 186 -3.60 26.93 17.68
N GLY A 187 -2.46 26.94 18.37
CA GLY A 187 -2.33 27.46 19.72
C GLY A 187 -2.60 28.97 19.80
N THR A 188 -2.11 29.74 18.82
CA THR A 188 -2.38 31.19 18.74
C THR A 188 -3.86 31.50 18.47
N ILE A 189 -4.51 30.74 17.57
CA ILE A 189 -5.94 30.91 17.26
C ILE A 189 -6.81 30.60 18.48
N THR A 190 -6.48 29.54 19.20
CA THR A 190 -7.30 29.03 20.32
C THR A 190 -7.04 29.74 21.65
N ARG A 191 -6.11 30.70 21.69
CA ARG A 191 -5.68 31.47 22.88
C ARG A 191 -5.06 30.59 23.99
N GLY A 192 -4.46 29.46 23.60
CA GLY A 192 -3.78 28.55 24.52
C GLY A 192 -4.73 27.75 25.43
N GLY A 193 -4.18 27.11 26.45
CA GLY A 193 -4.92 26.30 27.42
C GLY A 193 -4.55 24.81 27.42
N PHE A 194 -4.78 24.14 28.56
CA PHE A 194 -4.43 22.72 28.70
C PHE A 194 -5.20 21.82 27.71
N THR A 195 -6.52 22.02 27.59
CA THR A 195 -7.38 21.20 26.72
C THR A 195 -7.07 21.40 25.23
N THR A 196 -6.71 22.61 24.83
CA THR A 196 -6.36 22.93 23.43
C THR A 196 -5.04 22.29 23.05
N ILE A 197 -4.04 22.30 23.93
CA ILE A 197 -2.75 21.64 23.69
C ILE A 197 -2.92 20.12 23.61
N VAL A 198 -3.72 19.52 24.50
CA VAL A 198 -4.03 18.09 24.44
C VAL A 198 -4.71 17.74 23.12
N PHE A 199 -5.66 18.57 22.66
CA PHE A 199 -6.31 18.37 21.37
C PHE A 199 -5.34 18.48 20.20
N ILE A 200 -4.46 19.49 20.20
CA ILE A 200 -3.41 19.68 19.18
C ILE A 200 -2.46 18.48 19.16
N ALA A 201 -2.01 18.01 20.32
CA ALA A 201 -1.14 16.86 20.44
C ALA A 201 -1.82 15.57 19.92
N ALA A 202 -3.10 15.35 20.23
CA ALA A 202 -3.87 14.23 19.70
C ALA A 202 -4.05 14.32 18.18
N LEU A 203 -4.38 15.51 17.66
CA LEU A 203 -4.60 15.78 16.24
C LEU A 203 -3.32 15.64 15.39
N LEU A 204 -2.15 15.85 15.97
CA LEU A 204 -0.88 15.70 15.26
C LEU A 204 -0.24 14.32 15.51
N GLY A 205 -0.50 13.71 16.67
CA GLY A 205 0.09 12.43 17.08
C GLY A 205 -0.59 11.18 16.52
N TRP A 206 -1.88 11.24 16.18
CA TRP A 206 -2.63 10.04 15.73
C TRP A 206 -2.03 9.38 14.47
N VAL A 207 -1.44 10.18 13.59
CA VAL A 207 -0.88 9.71 12.31
C VAL A 207 0.19 8.64 12.53
N GLN A 208 1.12 8.87 13.45
CA GLN A 208 2.21 7.93 13.71
C GLN A 208 1.68 6.61 14.27
N VAL A 209 0.70 6.67 15.16
CA VAL A 209 0.05 5.49 15.74
C VAL A 209 -0.66 4.69 14.65
N CYS A 210 -1.41 5.36 13.76
CA CYS A 210 -2.08 4.71 12.64
C CYS A 210 -1.12 4.01 11.68
N LEU A 211 -0.02 4.67 11.30
CA LEU A 211 1.01 4.10 10.42
C LEU A 211 1.69 2.89 11.06
N LEU A 212 1.98 2.96 12.36
CA LEU A 212 2.55 1.84 13.10
C LEU A 212 1.59 0.64 13.12
N VAL A 213 0.34 0.85 13.55
CA VAL A 213 -0.69 -0.20 13.61
C VAL A 213 -0.84 -0.86 12.25
N ARG A 214 -0.95 -0.08 11.17
CA ARG A 214 -1.06 -0.60 9.81
C ARG A 214 0.12 -1.49 9.44
N THR A 215 1.34 -1.02 9.72
CA THR A 215 2.59 -1.73 9.39
C THR A 215 2.62 -3.09 10.10
N GLN A 216 2.29 -3.11 11.39
CA GLN A 216 2.24 -4.33 12.20
C GLN A 216 1.15 -5.29 11.72
N VAL A 217 -0.06 -4.78 11.46
CA VAL A 217 -1.17 -5.59 10.97
C VAL A 217 -0.86 -6.19 9.60
N LYS A 218 -0.23 -5.44 8.69
CA LYS A 218 0.18 -5.95 7.38
C LYS A 218 1.24 -7.05 7.52
N ALA A 219 2.28 -6.80 8.31
CA ALA A 219 3.34 -7.77 8.58
C ALA A 219 2.81 -9.07 9.23
N LEU A 220 1.87 -8.95 10.17
CA LEU A 220 1.26 -10.11 10.83
C LEU A 220 0.32 -10.88 9.91
N ARG A 221 -0.40 -10.19 9.01
CA ARG A 221 -1.32 -10.81 8.06
C ARG A 221 -0.61 -11.70 7.03
N GLU A 222 0.65 -11.41 6.71
CA GLU A 222 1.47 -12.19 5.77
C GLU A 222 2.10 -13.43 6.43
N LYS A 223 1.94 -13.64 7.73
CA LYS A 223 2.50 -14.81 8.43
C LYS A 223 1.70 -16.09 8.16
N GLU A 224 2.42 -17.21 8.11
CA GLU A 224 1.88 -18.55 7.79
C GLU A 224 0.71 -18.98 8.66
N PHE A 225 0.70 -18.63 9.96
CA PHE A 225 -0.41 -18.98 10.85
C PHE A 225 -1.73 -18.29 10.47
N VAL A 226 -1.69 -17.09 9.87
CA VAL A 226 -2.89 -16.39 9.39
C VAL A 226 -3.43 -17.08 8.15
N THR A 227 -2.56 -17.48 7.23
CA THR A 227 -2.92 -18.24 6.04
C THR A 227 -3.50 -19.61 6.41
N ALA A 228 -2.92 -20.29 7.40
CA ALA A 228 -3.45 -21.55 7.92
C ALA A 228 -4.86 -21.38 8.54
N ALA A 229 -5.08 -20.32 9.33
CA ALA A 229 -6.41 -20.03 9.89
C ALA A 229 -7.45 -19.77 8.79
N HIS A 230 -7.07 -19.07 7.71
CA HIS A 230 -7.93 -18.89 6.55
C HIS A 230 -8.23 -20.19 5.80
N ALA A 231 -7.24 -21.07 5.63
CA ALA A 231 -7.42 -22.38 5.00
C ALA A 231 -8.39 -23.29 5.79
N LEU A 232 -8.45 -23.11 7.12
CA LEU A 232 -9.40 -23.78 8.01
C LEU A 232 -10.82 -23.16 7.98
N GLY A 233 -11.03 -22.09 7.20
CA GLY A 233 -12.33 -21.42 7.08
C GLY A 233 -12.63 -20.40 8.19
N ALA A 234 -11.62 -19.94 8.93
CA ALA A 234 -11.84 -18.93 9.97
C ALA A 234 -12.27 -17.58 9.39
N SER A 235 -13.23 -16.93 10.05
CA SER A 235 -13.70 -15.60 9.65
C SER A 235 -12.63 -14.53 9.91
N SER A 236 -12.61 -13.46 9.10
CA SER A 236 -11.67 -12.35 9.28
C SER A 236 -11.76 -11.70 10.66
N TRP A 237 -12.95 -11.66 11.25
CA TRP A 237 -13.16 -11.14 12.60
C TRP A 237 -12.49 -12.01 13.68
N TYR A 238 -12.62 -13.34 13.55
CA TYR A 238 -11.95 -14.28 14.44
C TYR A 238 -10.43 -14.13 14.34
N ILE A 239 -9.89 -14.06 13.12
CA ILE A 239 -8.46 -13.88 12.87
C ILE A 239 -7.95 -12.57 13.47
N LEU A 240 -8.72 -11.49 13.32
CA LEU A 240 -8.39 -10.17 13.87
C LEU A 240 -8.24 -10.24 15.39
N TRP A 241 -9.26 -10.70 16.10
CA TRP A 241 -9.27 -10.69 17.57
C TRP A 241 -8.39 -11.76 18.20
N ARG A 242 -8.30 -12.94 17.59
CA ARG A 242 -7.56 -14.06 18.15
C ARG A 242 -6.07 -14.02 17.81
N HIS A 243 -5.72 -13.54 16.61
CA HIS A 243 -4.35 -13.63 16.09
C HIS A 243 -3.71 -12.25 15.86
N LEU A 244 -4.38 -11.30 15.21
CA LEU A 244 -3.72 -10.03 14.84
C LEU A 244 -3.59 -9.07 16.04
N ILE A 245 -4.68 -8.76 16.74
CA ILE A 245 -4.68 -7.80 17.86
C ILE A 245 -3.70 -8.21 18.97
N PRO A 246 -3.71 -9.45 19.49
CA PRO A 246 -2.82 -9.84 20.57
C PRO A 246 -1.34 -9.81 20.19
N ASN A 247 -1.02 -10.07 18.92
CA ASN A 247 0.37 -10.01 18.44
C ASN A 247 0.82 -8.59 18.09
N ALA A 248 -0.12 -7.69 17.75
CA ALA A 248 0.19 -6.30 17.46
C ALA A 248 0.26 -5.44 18.74
N ILE A 249 -0.40 -5.85 19.84
CA ILE A 249 -0.60 -5.01 21.03
C ILE A 249 0.73 -4.51 21.63
N SER A 250 1.75 -5.36 21.68
CA SER A 250 3.06 -5.00 22.23
C SER A 250 3.71 -3.87 21.43
N SER A 251 3.63 -3.92 20.10
CA SER A 251 4.12 -2.85 19.23
C SER A 251 3.26 -1.59 19.32
N VAL A 252 1.93 -1.73 19.43
CA VAL A 252 1.02 -0.59 19.57
C VAL A 252 1.28 0.18 20.86
N ILE A 253 1.55 -0.53 21.96
CA ILE A 253 1.88 0.07 23.25
C ILE A 253 3.17 0.89 23.15
N VAL A 254 4.22 0.36 22.52
CA VAL A 254 5.47 1.11 22.28
C VAL A 254 5.20 2.38 21.48
N GLY A 255 4.41 2.26 20.40
CA GLY A 255 4.02 3.43 19.60
C GLY A 255 3.28 4.49 20.40
N PHE A 256 2.39 4.06 21.30
CA PHE A 256 1.65 4.97 22.16
C PHE A 256 2.57 5.68 23.16
N VAL A 257 3.56 4.97 23.72
CA VAL A 257 4.55 5.57 24.61
C VAL A 257 5.40 6.61 23.87
N LEU A 258 5.85 6.31 22.65
CA LEU A 258 6.56 7.29 21.81
C LEU A 258 5.69 8.51 21.46
N ALA A 259 4.39 8.32 21.25
CA ALA A 259 3.45 9.42 21.02
C ALA A 259 3.33 10.33 22.26
N ILE A 260 3.34 9.76 23.48
CA ILE A 260 3.36 10.55 24.72
C ILE A 260 4.62 11.41 24.80
N LEU A 261 5.78 10.85 24.46
CA LEU A 261 7.04 11.63 24.44
C LEU A 261 6.95 12.84 23.51
N LEU A 262 6.46 12.63 22.29
CA LEU A 262 6.28 13.70 21.31
C LEU A 262 5.28 14.75 21.78
N ALA A 263 4.19 14.32 22.43
CA ALA A 263 3.20 15.23 23.01
C ALA A 263 3.80 16.08 24.15
N MET A 264 4.62 15.49 25.03
CA MET A 264 5.32 16.20 26.10
C MET A 264 6.30 17.23 25.54
N MET A 265 7.09 16.86 24.53
CA MET A 265 8.02 17.80 23.88
C MET A 265 7.28 18.92 23.16
N LEU A 266 6.15 18.63 22.50
CA LEU A 266 5.33 19.62 21.83
C LEU A 266 4.73 20.61 22.83
N GLU A 267 4.16 20.12 23.94
CA GLU A 267 3.64 20.98 25.02
C GLU A 267 4.74 21.88 25.58
N ALA A 268 5.89 21.31 25.95
CA ALA A 268 7.00 22.07 26.51
C ALA A 268 7.51 23.15 25.54
N SER A 269 7.55 22.84 24.24
CA SER A 269 7.93 23.79 23.19
C SER A 269 6.92 24.93 23.03
N LEU A 270 5.62 24.63 23.02
CA LEU A 270 4.56 25.64 22.93
C LEU A 270 4.52 26.53 24.17
N SER A 271 4.65 25.92 25.35
CA SER A 271 4.72 26.62 26.64
C SER A 271 5.97 27.49 26.74
N PHE A 272 7.11 27.04 26.22
CA PHE A 272 8.32 27.85 26.12
C PHE A 272 8.16 29.05 25.19
N LEU A 273 7.38 28.92 24.12
CA LEU A 273 7.06 30.01 23.18
C LEU A 273 5.93 30.92 23.67
N GLY A 274 5.40 30.71 24.89
CA GLY A 274 4.34 31.53 25.47
C GLY A 274 2.93 31.29 24.92
N ILE A 275 2.75 30.27 24.07
CA ILE A 275 1.46 29.90 23.44
C ILE A 275 0.81 28.71 24.16
N GLY A 276 1.55 28.06 25.05
CA GLY A 276 1.12 26.88 25.79
C GLY A 276 0.19 27.20 26.98
N ILE A 277 0.40 26.47 28.08
CA ILE A 277 -0.49 26.54 29.24
C ILE A 277 -0.31 27.90 29.93
N PRO A 278 -1.34 28.76 30.07
CA PRO A 278 -1.17 30.05 30.73
C PRO A 278 -0.91 29.89 32.25
N PRO A 279 -0.15 30.81 32.88
CA PRO A 279 -0.02 30.83 34.34
C PRO A 279 -1.40 30.98 35.00
N PRO A 280 -1.66 30.37 36.17
CA PRO A 280 -0.69 29.94 37.20
C PRO A 280 -0.29 28.46 37.16
N VAL A 281 -0.73 27.68 36.17
CA VAL A 281 -0.42 26.24 36.12
C VAL A 281 1.07 26.07 35.75
N PRO A 282 1.88 25.40 36.59
CA PRO A 282 3.29 25.22 36.29
C PRO A 282 3.46 24.26 35.11
N SER A 283 4.18 24.70 34.07
CA SER A 283 4.66 23.83 32.99
C SER A 283 6.17 23.96 32.84
N TRP A 284 6.85 22.85 32.50
CA TRP A 284 8.30 22.88 32.33
C TRP A 284 8.73 23.85 31.23
N GLY A 285 7.97 23.94 30.14
CA GLY A 285 8.24 24.91 29.07
C GLY A 285 8.24 26.36 29.55
N GLN A 286 7.25 26.75 30.36
CA GLN A 286 7.21 28.10 30.94
C GLN A 286 8.32 28.34 31.96
N MET A 287 8.62 27.34 32.80
CA MET A 287 9.71 27.47 33.76
C MET A 287 11.06 27.68 33.07
N ILE A 288 11.30 27.00 31.95
CA ILE A 288 12.49 27.21 31.12
C ILE A 288 12.47 28.63 30.54
N ASN A 289 11.34 29.07 29.98
CA ASN A 289 11.20 30.42 29.40
C ASN A 289 11.52 31.51 30.42
N VAL A 290 10.91 31.46 31.61
CA VAL A 290 11.19 32.40 32.71
C VAL A 290 12.65 32.31 33.17
N GLY A 291 13.22 31.10 33.21
CA GLY A 291 14.61 30.89 33.58
C GLY A 291 15.63 31.49 32.59
N MET A 292 15.27 31.64 31.30
CA MET A 292 16.14 32.23 30.28
C MET A 292 16.51 33.68 30.63
N ASP A 293 15.55 34.46 31.14
CA ASP A 293 15.75 35.87 31.49
C ASP A 293 16.80 36.07 32.58
N PHE A 294 16.99 35.05 33.42
CA PHE A 294 17.91 35.08 34.55
C PHE A 294 19.16 34.24 34.34
N MET A 295 19.40 33.70 33.13
CA MET A 295 20.42 32.68 32.88
C MET A 295 21.84 33.11 33.30
N PHE A 296 22.19 34.40 33.18
CA PHE A 296 23.51 34.90 33.55
C PHE A 296 23.80 34.86 35.06
N PHE A 297 22.77 34.98 35.91
CA PHE A 297 22.92 35.05 37.37
C PHE A 297 22.36 33.82 38.08
N TYR A 298 21.27 33.27 37.57
CA TYR A 298 20.51 32.16 38.12
C TYR A 298 20.28 31.07 37.06
N TRP A 299 21.36 30.61 36.44
CA TRP A 299 21.35 29.57 35.39
C TRP A 299 20.55 28.31 35.77
N PHE A 300 20.51 27.97 37.06
CA PHE A 300 19.79 26.82 37.58
C PHE A 300 18.26 26.90 37.37
N MET A 301 17.69 28.11 37.25
CA MET A 301 16.26 28.28 36.99
C MET A 301 15.83 27.74 35.61
N ALA A 302 16.71 27.79 34.62
CA ALA A 302 16.47 27.16 33.31
C ALA A 302 16.99 25.71 33.27
N ALA A 303 18.13 25.43 33.90
CA ALA A 303 18.78 24.13 33.83
C ALA A 303 18.01 23.02 34.56
N PHE A 304 17.46 23.28 35.75
CA PHE A 304 16.72 22.25 36.49
C PHE A 304 15.45 21.80 35.77
N PRO A 305 14.54 22.69 35.32
CA PRO A 305 13.36 22.29 34.56
C PRO A 305 13.71 21.50 33.29
N THR A 306 14.77 21.90 32.59
CA THR A 306 15.28 21.20 31.39
C THR A 306 15.76 19.79 31.75
N ALA A 307 16.53 19.63 32.82
CA ALA A 307 17.00 18.33 33.29
C ALA A 307 15.84 17.43 33.76
N THR A 308 14.84 17.98 34.45
CA THR A 308 13.65 17.22 34.86
C THR A 308 12.81 16.79 33.68
N LEU A 309 12.64 17.65 32.66
CA LEU A 309 11.96 17.28 31.42
C LEU A 309 12.70 16.13 30.71
N ALA A 310 14.02 16.24 30.58
CA ALA A 310 14.84 15.18 29.97
C ALA A 310 14.75 13.86 30.74
N LEU A 311 14.79 13.91 32.09
CA LEU A 311 14.65 12.74 32.94
C LEU A 311 13.26 12.11 32.85
N ALA A 312 12.20 12.92 32.77
CA ALA A 312 10.84 12.44 32.59
C ALA A 312 10.64 11.77 31.23
N ILE A 313 11.20 12.34 30.16
CA ILE A 313 11.21 11.74 28.81
C ILE A 313 11.92 10.38 28.87
N LEU A 314 13.13 10.33 29.44
CA LEU A 314 13.91 9.11 29.56
C LEU A 314 13.20 8.04 30.40
N ALA A 315 12.61 8.41 31.53
CA ALA A 315 11.83 7.50 32.37
C ALA A 315 10.62 6.93 31.61
N THR A 316 9.95 7.76 30.80
CA THR A 316 8.81 7.33 29.99
C THR A 316 9.23 6.38 28.88
N THR A 317 10.39 6.62 28.23
CA THR A 317 10.96 5.67 27.25
C THR A 317 11.26 4.32 27.89
N LEU A 318 12.00 4.32 28.99
CA LEU A 318 12.38 3.07 29.69
C LEU A 318 11.15 2.30 30.17
N PHE A 319 10.12 3.01 30.64
CA PHE A 319 8.85 2.40 31.01
C PHE A 319 8.18 1.72 29.81
N GLY A 320 8.19 2.37 28.63
CA GLY A 320 7.63 1.78 27.41
C GLY A 320 8.36 0.53 26.94
N ASP A 321 9.69 0.55 26.97
CA ASP A 321 10.52 -0.60 26.61
C ASP A 321 10.30 -1.75 27.60
N GLY A 322 10.29 -1.47 28.91
CA GLY A 322 9.98 -2.48 29.92
C GLY A 322 8.57 -3.09 29.77
N LEU A 323 7.58 -2.27 29.41
CA LEU A 323 6.21 -2.73 29.17
C LEU A 323 6.12 -3.61 27.90
N ARG A 324 6.87 -3.26 26.86
CA ARG A 324 7.00 -4.08 25.64
C ARG A 324 7.56 -5.45 25.97
N ASP A 325 8.67 -5.49 26.71
CA ASP A 325 9.37 -6.73 27.04
C ASP A 325 8.51 -7.64 27.92
N ALA A 326 7.77 -7.07 28.87
CA ALA A 326 6.82 -7.82 29.71
C ALA A 326 5.66 -8.44 28.92
N LEU A 327 5.27 -7.81 27.82
CA LEU A 327 4.16 -8.23 26.96
C LEU A 327 4.60 -9.06 25.76
N ASP A 328 5.90 -9.16 25.47
CA ASP A 328 6.42 -10.00 24.39
C ASP A 328 6.33 -11.49 24.80
N PRO A 329 5.46 -12.30 24.16
CA PRO A 329 5.30 -13.70 24.51
C PRO A 329 6.53 -14.54 24.17
N THR A 330 7.47 -14.05 23.34
CA THR A 330 8.71 -14.76 23.00
C THR A 330 9.76 -14.70 24.10
N LEU A 331 9.66 -13.73 25.02
CA LEU A 331 10.57 -13.57 26.16
C LEU A 331 10.15 -14.36 27.41
N LYS A 332 8.91 -14.87 27.45
CA LYS A 332 8.39 -15.65 28.59
C LYS A 332 9.00 -17.05 28.76
N GLY A 333 9.94 -17.45 27.90
CA GLY A 333 10.53 -18.79 27.87
C GLY A 333 12.05 -18.84 28.03
N ARG A 334 12.71 -17.76 28.47
CA ARG A 334 14.16 -17.74 28.73
C ARG A 334 14.49 -17.48 30.18
#